data_AF-A0A6G9XYF4-F1
#
_entry.id   AF-A0A6G9XYF4-F1
#
_cell.length_a   1.000
_cell.length_b   1.000
_cell.length_c   1.000
_cell.angle_alpha   90.00
_cell.angle_beta   90.00
_cell.angle_gamma   90.00
#
_symmetry.space_group_name_H-M   'P 1'
#
loop_
_entity.id
_entity.type
_entity.pdbx_description
1 polymer ?
#
loop_
_entity_poly.entity_id
_entity_poly.type
_entity_poly.pdbx_seq_one_letter_code
_entity_poly.pdbx_strand_id
1 'polypeptide(L)'
;MTERRTPRGPRRGPRRNGKPRHGTPRPSVAERLDTVDRLLAGAVTDAGGLWSRATAWILRIALEQSVDELWTRVAPALMRCPMRAQLIALRTFAGPEVAAQVGVLWAALSRAAHHHDYELAPSVTDLRRWREQTVALVADLAAAGASGSRRPRGEL
;
A
#
# COMPACT_ATOMS: atom_id res chain seq x y z
N MET A 1 -12.60 -38.46 -57.74
CA MET A 1 -11.24 -38.65 -58.28
C MET A 1 -10.59 -37.27 -58.22
N THR A 2 -9.68 -36.89 -57.32
CA THR A 2 -8.73 -37.63 -56.48
C THR A 2 -8.30 -36.71 -55.33
N GLU A 3 -7.89 -37.32 -54.23
CA GLU A 3 -7.51 -36.78 -52.93
C GLU A 3 -6.17 -36.02 -52.85
N ARG A 4 -6.03 -35.23 -51.76
CA ARG A 4 -4.81 -35.01 -50.91
C ARG A 4 -3.65 -34.20 -51.57
N ARG A 5 -2.86 -33.35 -50.90
CA ARG A 5 -2.46 -33.18 -49.49
C ARG A 5 -1.68 -31.84 -49.34
N THR A 6 -1.96 -31.07 -48.29
CA THR A 6 -1.03 -30.09 -47.62
C THR A 6 0.19 -30.85 -47.03
N PRO A 7 1.28 -30.28 -46.47
CA PRO A 7 1.50 -28.89 -46.01
C PRO A 7 2.94 -28.32 -46.12
N ARG A 8 3.15 -27.03 -45.78
CA ARG A 8 4.38 -26.62 -45.08
C ARG A 8 4.13 -25.40 -44.18
N GLY A 9 4.19 -25.66 -42.88
CA GLY A 9 3.95 -24.72 -41.79
C GLY A 9 5.06 -23.68 -41.58
N PRO A 10 4.90 -22.80 -40.58
CA PRO A 10 5.57 -21.50 -40.52
C PRO A 10 7.02 -21.61 -40.06
N ARG A 11 7.89 -20.76 -40.63
CA ARG A 11 9.27 -20.56 -40.16
C ARG A 11 9.24 -19.95 -38.75
N ARG A 12 9.43 -20.79 -37.74
CA ARG A 12 9.63 -20.40 -36.33
C ARG A 12 11.01 -19.74 -36.21
N GLY A 13 11.05 -18.41 -36.16
CA GLY A 13 12.23 -17.67 -35.73
C GLY A 13 12.64 -18.07 -34.30
N PRO A 14 13.91 -17.91 -33.92
CA PRO A 14 14.40 -18.33 -32.62
C PRO A 14 13.59 -17.63 -31.52
N ARG A 15 13.09 -18.42 -30.58
CA ARG A 15 12.45 -17.92 -29.35
C ARG A 15 13.44 -16.99 -28.67
N ARG A 16 13.17 -15.68 -28.72
CA ARG A 16 13.86 -14.68 -27.93
C ARG A 16 13.68 -15.07 -26.47
N ASN A 17 14.73 -15.62 -25.86
CA ASN A 17 14.78 -15.99 -24.45
C ASN A 17 14.63 -14.71 -23.63
N GLY A 18 13.37 -14.34 -23.35
CA GLY A 18 13.05 -13.23 -22.46
C GLY A 18 13.46 -13.64 -21.06
N LYS A 19 14.64 -13.18 -20.62
CA LYS A 19 15.08 -13.26 -19.23
C LYS A 19 13.91 -12.79 -18.34
N PRO A 20 13.51 -13.54 -17.30
CA PRO A 20 12.43 -13.09 -16.43
C PRO A 20 12.79 -11.70 -15.92
N ARG A 21 11.92 -10.74 -16.22
CA ARG A 21 11.99 -9.41 -15.60
C ARG A 21 11.73 -9.66 -14.13
N HIS A 22 12.79 -9.80 -13.33
CA HIS A 22 12.69 -9.63 -11.90
C HIS A 22 12.22 -8.19 -11.70
N GLY A 23 10.90 -8.02 -11.57
CA GLY A 23 10.32 -6.74 -11.21
C GLY A 23 11.04 -6.27 -9.96
N THR A 24 11.41 -5.00 -9.92
CA THR A 24 11.95 -4.39 -8.71
C THR A 24 11.01 -4.73 -7.54
N PRO A 25 11.53 -5.22 -6.40
CA PRO A 25 10.71 -5.52 -5.24
C PRO A 25 9.83 -4.32 -4.89
N ARG A 26 8.58 -4.57 -4.49
CA ARG A 26 7.69 -3.51 -4.00
C ARG A 26 8.41 -2.81 -2.82
N PRO A 27 8.53 -1.47 -2.84
CA PRO A 27 9.13 -0.75 -1.73
C PRO A 27 8.42 -1.07 -0.41
N SER A 28 9.22 -1.34 0.62
CA SER A 28 8.80 -1.55 2.00
C SER A 28 8.14 -0.30 2.60
N VAL A 29 7.46 -0.46 3.72
CA VAL A 29 6.92 0.66 4.50
C VAL A 29 8.03 1.64 4.89
N ALA A 30 9.19 1.13 5.32
CA ALA A 30 10.33 1.96 5.71
C ALA A 30 10.89 2.80 4.56
N GLU A 31 11.06 2.21 3.38
CA GLU A 31 11.54 2.93 2.18
C GLU A 31 10.54 4.02 1.73
N ARG A 32 9.23 3.80 1.93
CA ARG A 32 8.20 4.80 1.65
C ARG A 32 8.26 5.97 2.62
N LEU A 33 8.46 5.69 3.91
CA LEU A 33 8.62 6.71 4.93
C LEU A 33 9.90 7.54 4.69
N ASP A 34 11.02 6.90 4.34
CA ASP A 34 12.25 7.61 3.94
C ASP A 34 12.02 8.52 2.73
N THR A 35 11.27 8.03 1.73
CA THR A 35 10.91 8.84 0.55
C THR A 35 10.08 10.07 0.96
N VAL A 36 9.13 9.91 1.89
CA VAL A 36 8.36 11.03 2.44
C VAL A 36 9.26 12.01 3.18
N ASP A 37 10.20 11.53 3.99
CA ASP A 37 11.12 12.38 4.74
C ASP A 37 11.99 13.23 3.79
N ARG A 38 12.49 12.63 2.70
CA ARG A 38 13.23 13.37 1.66
C ARG A 38 12.37 14.43 0.97
N LEU A 39 11.10 14.14 0.69
CA LEU A 39 10.17 15.12 0.12
C LEU A 39 9.92 16.28 1.10
N LEU A 40 9.68 15.97 2.38
CA LEU A 40 9.43 16.98 3.42
C LEU A 40 10.67 17.81 3.79
N ALA A 41 11.87 17.29 3.54
CA ALA A 41 13.13 18.02 3.67
C ALA A 41 13.39 19.00 2.50
N GLY A 42 12.53 19.03 1.48
CA GLY A 42 12.69 19.92 0.33
C GLY A 42 13.65 19.37 -0.73
N ALA A 43 13.89 18.07 -0.80
CA ALA A 43 14.71 17.48 -1.87
C ALA A 43 14.07 17.61 -3.26
N VAL A 44 12.79 18.01 -3.35
CA VAL A 44 12.03 18.18 -4.59
C VAL A 44 11.26 19.51 -4.52
N THR A 45 11.94 20.62 -4.79
CA THR A 45 11.34 21.98 -4.74
C THR A 45 10.60 22.37 -6.01
N ASP A 46 10.87 21.73 -7.16
CA ASP A 46 10.45 22.22 -8.48
C ASP A 46 9.08 21.69 -8.98
N ALA A 47 8.40 20.86 -8.18
CA ALA A 47 7.18 20.16 -8.61
C ALA A 47 5.84 20.81 -8.18
N GLY A 48 5.86 21.97 -7.51
CA GLY A 48 4.64 22.65 -7.05
C GLY A 48 3.71 21.77 -6.21
N GLY A 49 2.38 21.96 -6.26
CA GLY A 49 1.41 21.16 -5.48
C GLY A 49 1.33 19.66 -5.82
N LEU A 50 2.14 19.17 -6.78
CA LEU A 50 2.20 17.75 -7.13
C LEU A 50 2.99 16.94 -6.09
N TRP A 51 4.05 17.50 -5.51
CA TRP A 51 4.86 16.78 -4.51
C TRP A 51 4.08 16.55 -3.21
N SER A 52 3.22 17.49 -2.81
CA SER A 52 2.42 17.38 -1.59
C SER A 52 1.35 16.30 -1.71
N ARG A 53 0.69 16.21 -2.88
CA ARG A 53 -0.24 15.12 -3.19
C ARG A 53 0.46 13.76 -3.31
N ALA A 54 1.64 13.73 -3.96
CA ALA A 54 2.45 12.52 -4.01
C ALA A 54 2.86 12.05 -2.61
N THR A 55 3.20 12.97 -1.71
CA THR A 55 3.51 12.68 -0.30
C THR A 55 2.31 12.03 0.40
N ALA A 56 1.11 12.61 0.26
CA ALA A 56 -0.11 12.01 0.82
C ALA A 56 -0.40 10.62 0.25
N TRP A 57 -0.19 10.42 -1.06
CA TRP A 57 -0.36 9.13 -1.71
C TRP A 57 0.63 8.07 -1.21
N ILE A 58 1.92 8.43 -1.03
CA ILE A 58 2.94 7.52 -0.49
C ILE A 58 2.61 7.12 0.95
N LEU A 59 2.20 8.07 1.79
CA LEU A 59 1.73 7.79 3.16
C LEU A 59 0.54 6.83 3.17
N ARG A 60 -0.43 7.02 2.27
CA ARG A 60 -1.59 6.12 2.15
C ARG A 60 -1.15 4.69 1.83
N ILE A 61 -0.24 4.52 0.87
CA ILE A 61 0.27 3.20 0.49
C ILE A 61 1.06 2.56 1.64
N ALA A 62 1.84 3.34 2.38
CA ALA A 62 2.57 2.84 3.56
C ALA A 62 1.61 2.35 4.66
N LEU A 63 0.52 3.09 4.90
CA LEU A 63 -0.52 2.70 5.84
C LEU A 63 -1.26 1.43 5.40
N GLU A 64 -1.71 1.36 4.13
CA GLU A 64 -2.37 0.18 3.56
C GLU A 64 -1.47 -1.06 3.62
N GLN A 65 -0.20 -0.89 3.29
CA GLN A 65 0.77 -2.00 3.36
C GLN A 65 0.99 -2.50 4.79
N SER A 66 0.96 -1.61 5.79
CA SER A 66 1.09 -2.02 7.21
C SER A 66 -0.12 -2.82 7.68
N VAL A 67 -1.30 -2.51 7.16
CA VAL A 67 -2.53 -3.30 7.37
C VAL A 67 -2.41 -4.67 6.69
N ASP A 68 -1.91 -4.74 5.45
CA ASP A 68 -1.62 -6.00 4.77
C ASP A 68 -0.60 -6.87 5.54
N GLU A 69 0.44 -6.26 6.10
CA GLU A 69 1.46 -6.94 6.90
C GLU A 69 0.89 -7.48 8.22
N LEU A 70 -0.04 -6.77 8.87
CA LEU A 70 -0.81 -7.29 9.99
C LEU A 70 -1.60 -8.54 9.56
N TRP A 71 -2.39 -8.44 8.48
CA TRP A 71 -3.23 -9.55 8.02
C TRP A 71 -2.43 -10.77 7.62
N THR A 72 -1.27 -10.59 7.00
CA THR A 72 -0.35 -11.68 6.67
C THR A 72 -0.01 -12.52 7.92
N ARG A 73 0.07 -11.90 9.10
CA ARG A 73 0.42 -12.58 10.36
C ARG A 73 -0.79 -13.19 11.05
N VAL A 74 -1.92 -12.48 11.11
CA VAL A 74 -3.03 -12.86 12.00
C VAL A 74 -4.31 -13.32 11.29
N ALA A 75 -4.56 -12.88 10.05
CA ALA A 75 -5.78 -13.22 9.31
C ALA A 75 -5.63 -13.03 7.78
N PRO A 76 -4.84 -13.88 7.09
CA PRO A 76 -4.52 -13.67 5.67
C PRO A 76 -5.72 -13.60 4.73
N ALA A 77 -6.84 -14.23 5.11
CA ALA A 77 -8.08 -14.20 4.34
C ALA A 77 -8.63 -12.78 4.13
N LEU A 78 -8.39 -11.86 5.07
CA LEU A 78 -8.86 -10.46 5.03
C LEU A 78 -8.17 -9.63 3.94
N MET A 79 -6.98 -10.01 3.49
CA MET A 79 -6.27 -9.30 2.40
C MET A 79 -7.03 -9.33 1.07
N ARG A 80 -7.98 -10.26 0.92
CA ARG A 80 -8.85 -10.35 -0.27
C ARG A 80 -10.06 -9.42 -0.20
N CYS A 81 -10.34 -8.85 0.97
CA CYS A 81 -11.44 -7.92 1.16
C CYS A 81 -11.07 -6.52 0.68
N PRO A 82 -12.04 -5.70 0.24
CA PRO A 82 -11.79 -4.30 -0.06
C PRO A 82 -11.27 -3.56 1.17
N MET A 83 -10.40 -2.57 0.98
CA MET A 83 -9.71 -1.86 2.09
C MET A 83 -10.67 -1.37 3.18
N ARG A 84 -11.84 -0.83 2.81
CA ARG A 84 -12.85 -0.38 3.78
C ARG A 84 -13.36 -1.50 4.70
N ALA A 85 -13.52 -2.73 4.19
CA ALA A 85 -13.91 -3.87 5.01
C ALA A 85 -12.78 -4.31 5.95
N GLN A 86 -11.53 -4.25 5.48
CA GLN A 86 -10.35 -4.51 6.31
C GLN A 86 -10.27 -3.51 7.48
N LEU A 87 -10.53 -2.23 7.23
CA LEU A 87 -10.53 -1.19 8.26
C LEU A 87 -11.57 -1.43 9.36
N ILE A 88 -12.76 -1.97 9.00
CA ILE A 88 -13.78 -2.36 9.99
C ILE A 88 -13.26 -3.50 10.88
N ALA A 89 -12.59 -4.49 10.28
CA ALA A 89 -12.06 -5.64 11.00
C ALA A 89 -10.95 -5.25 12.00
N LEU A 90 -10.18 -4.18 11.75
CA LEU A 90 -9.10 -3.72 12.64
C LEU A 90 -9.55 -3.57 14.09
N ARG A 91 -10.80 -3.18 14.35
CA ARG A 91 -11.32 -3.00 15.70
C ARG A 91 -11.12 -4.25 16.58
N THR A 92 -11.25 -5.43 15.99
CA THR A 92 -11.13 -6.72 16.70
C THR A 92 -9.67 -7.15 16.88
N PHE A 93 -8.77 -6.72 15.98
CA PHE A 93 -7.38 -7.21 15.95
C PHE A 93 -6.36 -6.23 16.54
N ALA A 94 -6.58 -4.93 16.38
CA ALA A 94 -5.70 -3.86 16.86
C ALA A 94 -6.34 -3.01 17.97
N GLY A 95 -7.60 -3.31 18.32
CA GLY A 95 -8.37 -2.53 19.29
C GLY A 95 -9.12 -1.35 18.67
N PRO A 96 -10.14 -0.82 19.36
CA PRO A 96 -11.02 0.22 18.82
C PRO A 96 -10.32 1.55 18.56
N GLU A 97 -9.36 1.91 19.40
CA GLU A 97 -8.65 3.20 19.29
C GLU A 97 -7.76 3.23 18.04
N VAL A 98 -6.86 2.25 17.88
CA VAL A 98 -5.99 2.13 16.70
C VAL A 98 -6.82 2.03 15.43
N ALA A 99 -7.90 1.23 15.44
CA ALA A 99 -8.78 1.09 14.28
C ALA A 99 -9.44 2.42 13.87
N ALA A 100 -9.92 3.21 14.83
CA ALA A 100 -10.50 4.52 14.57
C ALA A 100 -9.46 5.48 13.98
N GLN A 101 -8.25 5.53 14.56
CA GLN A 101 -7.18 6.40 14.09
C GLN A 101 -6.72 6.03 12.67
N VAL A 102 -6.54 4.73 12.37
CA VAL A 102 -6.24 4.26 11.00
C VAL A 102 -7.34 4.66 10.03
N GLY A 103 -8.61 4.48 10.40
CA GLY A 103 -9.74 4.86 9.54
C GLY A 103 -9.77 6.36 9.22
N VAL A 104 -9.57 7.21 10.23
CA VAL A 104 -9.50 8.67 10.08
C VAL A 104 -8.34 9.07 9.18
N LEU A 105 -7.14 8.55 9.43
CA LEU A 105 -5.95 8.89 8.66
C LEU A 105 -6.07 8.39 7.21
N TRP A 106 -6.54 7.17 7.00
CA TRP A 106 -6.76 6.61 5.67
C TRP A 106 -7.74 7.46 4.86
N ALA A 107 -8.84 7.92 5.48
CA ALA A 107 -9.81 8.79 4.82
C ALA A 107 -9.22 10.17 4.47
N ALA A 108 -8.44 10.77 5.38
CA ALA A 108 -7.77 12.04 5.14
C ALA A 108 -6.75 11.96 3.99
N LEU A 109 -5.88 10.95 4.02
CA LEU A 109 -4.87 10.71 2.98
C LEU A 109 -5.50 10.36 1.63
N SER A 110 -6.60 9.60 1.63
CA SER A 110 -7.33 9.28 0.40
C SER A 110 -7.86 10.55 -0.26
N ARG A 111 -8.53 11.43 0.49
CA ARG A 111 -9.01 12.71 -0.04
C ARG A 111 -7.85 13.57 -0.56
N ALA A 112 -6.80 13.76 0.23
CA ALA A 112 -5.66 14.59 -0.13
C ALA A 112 -4.87 14.08 -1.36
N ALA A 113 -4.93 12.77 -1.64
CA ALA A 113 -4.30 12.18 -2.82
C ALA A 113 -5.13 12.34 -4.11
N HIS A 114 -6.43 12.69 -4.02
CA HIS A 114 -7.24 12.95 -5.20
C HIS A 114 -7.00 14.37 -5.74
N HIS A 115 -6.93 14.50 -7.07
CA HIS A 115 -6.90 15.80 -7.74
C HIS A 115 -8.33 16.25 -7.98
N HIS A 116 -8.87 17.07 -7.08
CA HIS A 116 -10.05 17.87 -7.37
C HIS A 116 -9.58 19.27 -7.75
N ASP A 117 -10.01 19.78 -8.90
CA ASP A 117 -9.53 21.03 -9.51
C ASP A 117 -9.68 22.28 -8.61
N TYR A 118 -10.47 22.16 -7.54
CA TYR A 118 -10.74 23.22 -6.56
C TYR A 118 -10.22 22.93 -5.15
N GLU A 119 -9.61 21.76 -4.90
CA GLU A 119 -9.04 21.47 -3.58
C GLU A 119 -7.61 22.00 -3.47
N LEU A 120 -7.38 22.79 -2.43
CA LEU A 120 -6.04 23.23 -2.05
C LEU A 120 -5.15 22.01 -1.81
N ALA A 121 -3.90 22.09 -2.30
CA ALA A 121 -2.92 21.07 -2.01
C ALA A 121 -2.68 20.99 -0.49
N PRO A 122 -2.44 19.79 0.08
CA PRO A 122 -2.20 19.66 1.51
C PRO A 122 -0.97 20.50 1.94
N SER A 123 -1.08 21.16 3.10
CA SER A 123 0.01 21.99 3.62
C SER A 123 1.17 21.13 4.12
N VAL A 124 2.38 21.70 4.16
CA VAL A 124 3.56 21.01 4.73
C VAL A 124 3.30 20.59 6.19
N THR A 125 2.59 21.42 6.96
CA THR A 125 2.21 21.13 8.35
C THR A 125 1.31 19.90 8.45
N ASP A 126 0.29 19.81 7.57
CA ASP A 126 -0.59 18.63 7.52
C ASP A 126 0.18 17.37 7.15
N LEU A 127 1.07 17.46 6.15
CA LEU A 127 1.88 16.33 5.72
C LEU A 127 2.82 15.82 6.81
N ARG A 128 3.47 16.72 7.56
CA ARG A 128 4.32 16.35 8.71
C ARG A 128 3.50 15.63 9.79
N ARG A 129 2.33 16.18 10.13
CA ARG A 129 1.41 15.56 11.07
C ARG A 129 0.96 14.16 10.61
N TRP A 130 0.53 14.01 9.35
CA TRP A 130 0.12 12.72 8.81
C TRP A 130 1.26 11.72 8.74
N ARG A 131 2.49 12.18 8.47
CA ARG A 131 3.68 11.34 8.52
C ARG A 131 3.92 10.81 9.94
N GLU A 132 3.89 11.66 10.95
CA GLU A 132 4.03 11.26 12.36
C GLU A 132 2.94 10.25 12.77
N GLN A 133 1.68 10.53 12.41
CA GLN A 133 0.56 9.61 12.66
C GLN A 133 0.74 8.27 11.94
N THR A 134 1.25 8.29 10.71
CA THR A 134 1.52 7.05 9.96
C THR A 134 2.59 6.23 10.66
N VAL A 135 3.69 6.85 11.10
CA VAL A 135 4.76 6.14 11.84
C VAL A 135 4.24 5.51 13.14
N ALA A 136 3.45 6.25 13.92
CA ALA A 136 2.86 5.71 15.15
C ALA A 136 1.96 4.50 14.86
N LEU A 137 1.04 4.63 13.89
CA LEU A 137 0.10 3.56 13.55
C LEU A 137 0.77 2.34 12.91
N VAL A 138 1.85 2.52 12.14
CA VAL A 138 2.67 1.40 11.63
C VAL A 138 3.23 0.58 12.80
N ALA A 139 3.75 1.25 13.84
CA ALA A 139 4.27 0.59 15.02
C ALA A 139 3.16 -0.14 15.81
N ASP A 140 2.01 0.52 16.00
CA ASP A 140 0.87 -0.06 16.71
C ASP A 140 0.31 -1.31 15.99
N LEU A 141 0.18 -1.26 14.67
CA LEU A 141 -0.26 -2.39 13.85
C LEU A 141 0.76 -3.55 13.90
N ALA A 142 2.06 -3.25 13.90
CA ALA A 142 3.09 -4.27 14.04
C ALA A 142 3.03 -4.95 15.41
N ALA A 143 2.85 -4.18 16.49
CA ALA A 143 2.70 -4.69 17.86
C ALA A 143 1.43 -5.55 18.03
N ALA A 144 0.31 -5.13 17.42
CA ALA A 144 -0.92 -5.90 17.38
C ALA A 144 -0.72 -7.26 16.69
N GLY A 145 0.00 -7.29 15.57
CA GLY A 145 0.33 -8.53 14.86
C GLY A 145 1.20 -9.49 15.65
N ALA A 146 2.18 -8.96 16.40
CA ALA A 146 3.03 -9.75 17.30
C ALA A 146 2.23 -10.36 18.47
N SER A 147 1.25 -9.61 18.99
CA SER A 147 0.37 -10.05 20.07
C SER A 147 -0.66 -11.10 19.60
N GLY A 148 -1.24 -10.89 18.41
CA GLY A 148 -2.21 -11.81 17.81
C GLY A 148 -1.62 -13.18 17.46
N SER A 149 -0.34 -13.24 17.07
CA SER A 149 0.39 -14.50 16.83
C SER A 149 0.57 -15.34 18.10
N ARG A 150 0.42 -14.77 19.30
CA ARG A 150 0.60 -15.46 20.58
C ARG A 150 -0.69 -16.11 21.11
N ARG A 151 -1.85 -15.80 20.54
CA ARG A 151 -3.13 -16.39 20.99
C ARG A 151 -3.22 -17.84 20.47
N PRO A 152 -3.32 -18.86 21.34
CA PRO A 152 -3.53 -20.23 20.88
C PRO A 152 -4.83 -20.29 20.08
N ARG A 153 -4.75 -20.85 18.88
CA ARG A 153 -5.84 -21.00 17.93
C ARG A 153 -6.79 -22.08 18.47
N GLY A 154 -7.65 -21.72 19.42
CA GLY A 154 -8.53 -22.65 20.11
C GLY A 154 -9.80 -21.98 20.63
N GLU A 155 -10.92 -22.60 20.27
CA GLU A 155 -12.28 -22.44 20.83
C GLU A 155 -13.13 -21.28 20.27
N LEU A 156 -13.75 -21.57 19.12
CA LEU A 156 -15.18 -21.37 18.90
C LEU A 156 -15.81 -22.70 18.50
#